data_AF-A0A8C0HF40-F1
#
_entry.id   AF-A0A8C0HF40-F1
#
_cell.length_a   1.000
_cell.length_b   1.000
_cell.length_c   1.000
_cell.angle_alpha   90.00
_cell.angle_beta   90.00
_cell.angle_gamma   90.00
#
_symmetry.space_group_name_H-M   'P 1'
#
loop_
_entity.id
_entity.type
_entity.pdbx_description
1 polymer ?
#
loop_
_entity_poly.entity_id
_entity_poly.type
_entity_poly.pdbx_seq_one_letter_code
_entity_poly.pdbx_strand_id
1 'polypeptide(L)'
;MWISLVGAILCCIVMFVINWWAALLTYVIVLGLYIYVTYKKPDVNWGSSTQALTYLNALQHSIRLSGVEDHVKNFRPQCLIMTGAPNARPALLHLVHAFTKNVGLMICGHVHMGPRRQAMKELSTDLAKYQRWLIKNKMKAFYAPVHAEDLRDGGQYLMQAAGLGRMRPNTLVVGFKKNWRQGDMRDVETYINLFHDAFDIQYGVVVIRLKEGLDISHLQGQEELLSSQEKSPCTKDVIVKVDYSKKAETDTSIAFAPSSSERTHEDEDGKTPTQPLLKKDSKSPSSPLNLADQRLLDASTQFQKKQGKSNIDVWWLFDDGGLTLLIPYLLTTKKKWKDCKIRVFIGGKINRIDHDRRAMATLLSKFRIDFSDIMVLGDINTKPKKENIAAFEEMIEPFRLHEDDKEQEVADKMKEDEPWRITDNELELYKTKTYRQIRLNELLKEHSSTANIIVMSLPVARKGAVSSALYMSWLEALSKDLPPILLVRGNHQSVLTFYS
;
A
#
# COMPACT_ATOMS: atom_id res chain seq x y z
N MET A 1 -46.19 -2.12 -5.12
CA MET A 1 -45.87 -1.77 -3.71
C MET A 1 -47.07 -1.19 -2.96
N TRP A 2 -47.83 -0.23 -3.52
CA TRP A 2 -48.97 0.41 -2.82
C TRP A 2 -50.03 -0.56 -2.26
N ILE A 3 -50.44 -1.58 -3.03
CA ILE A 3 -51.41 -2.60 -2.57
C ILE A 3 -50.91 -3.34 -1.33
N SER A 4 -49.63 -3.71 -1.30
CA SER A 4 -48.99 -4.38 -0.15
C SER A 4 -48.93 -3.48 1.09
N LEU A 5 -48.71 -2.17 0.90
CA LEU A 5 -48.70 -1.19 1.98
C LEU A 5 -50.10 -1.01 2.59
N VAL A 6 -51.14 -0.89 1.74
CA VAL A 6 -52.54 -0.79 2.18
C VAL A 6 -52.97 -2.06 2.92
N GLY A 7 -52.63 -3.25 2.38
CA GLY A 7 -52.91 -4.53 3.03
C GLY A 7 -52.21 -4.68 4.39
N ALA A 8 -50.96 -4.22 4.51
CA ALA A 8 -50.24 -4.21 5.78
C ALA A 8 -50.93 -3.28 6.80
N ILE A 9 -51.25 -2.03 6.40
CA ILE A 9 -51.93 -1.06 7.28
C ILE A 9 -53.29 -1.60 7.75
N LEU A 10 -54.09 -2.20 6.85
CA LEU A 10 -55.38 -2.80 7.21
C LEU A 10 -55.21 -3.95 8.21
N CYS A 11 -54.21 -4.81 8.02
CA CYS A 11 -53.88 -5.90 8.95
C CYS A 11 -53.48 -5.35 10.34
N CYS A 12 -52.64 -4.31 10.40
CA CYS A 12 -52.29 -3.63 11.64
C CYS A 12 -53.54 -3.11 12.38
N ILE A 13 -54.45 -2.43 11.67
CA ILE A 13 -55.68 -1.86 12.23
C ILE A 13 -56.56 -2.97 12.81
N VAL A 14 -56.81 -4.05 12.05
CA VAL A 14 -57.64 -5.18 12.51
C VAL A 14 -57.02 -5.86 13.73
N MET A 15 -55.70 -6.01 13.80
CA MET A 15 -55.01 -6.60 14.96
C MET A 15 -55.23 -5.78 16.24
N PHE A 16 -55.19 -4.44 16.15
CA PHE A 16 -55.49 -3.55 17.28
C PHE A 16 -56.98 -3.56 17.68
N VAL A 17 -57.90 -3.70 16.71
CA VAL A 17 -59.35 -3.77 16.98
C VAL A 17 -59.72 -5.08 17.70
N ILE A 18 -59.05 -6.20 17.39
CA ILE A 18 -59.31 -7.49 18.05
C ILE A 18 -58.79 -7.50 19.49
N ASN A 19 -57.51 -7.15 19.70
CA ASN A 19 -56.92 -7.11 21.04
C ASN A 19 -55.70 -6.17 21.09
N TRP A 20 -55.93 -4.94 21.58
CA TRP A 20 -54.92 -3.88 21.60
C TRP A 20 -53.68 -4.19 22.45
N TRP A 21 -53.81 -4.88 23.60
CA TRP A 21 -52.68 -5.15 24.49
C TRP A 21 -51.82 -6.30 23.97
N ALA A 22 -52.43 -7.34 23.41
CA ALA A 22 -51.71 -8.41 22.74
C ALA A 22 -51.02 -7.92 21.47
N ALA A 23 -51.69 -7.07 20.68
CA ALA A 23 -51.11 -6.42 19.50
C ALA A 23 -49.87 -5.58 19.85
N LEU A 24 -49.93 -4.79 20.93
CA LEU A 24 -48.79 -4.00 21.38
C LEU A 24 -47.62 -4.88 21.83
N LEU A 25 -47.89 -5.99 22.54
CA LEU A 25 -46.87 -6.95 22.94
C LEU A 25 -46.19 -7.63 21.73
N THR A 26 -46.94 -8.02 20.71
CA THR A 26 -46.34 -8.63 19.50
C THR A 26 -45.48 -7.64 18.72
N TYR A 27 -45.88 -6.36 18.61
CA TYR A 27 -45.02 -5.33 18.03
C TYR A 27 -43.73 -5.12 18.82
N VAL A 28 -43.78 -5.10 20.16
CA VAL A 28 -42.58 -4.97 20.99
C VAL A 28 -41.63 -6.17 20.77
N ILE A 29 -42.15 -7.39 20.69
CA ILE A 29 -41.36 -8.59 20.41
C ILE A 29 -40.75 -8.53 19.01
N VAL A 30 -41.53 -8.21 17.97
CA VAL A 30 -41.05 -8.11 16.58
C VAL A 30 -40.01 -7.01 16.41
N LEU A 31 -40.23 -5.84 17.03
CA LEU A 31 -39.26 -4.74 17.02
C LEU A 31 -37.98 -5.11 17.78
N GLY A 32 -38.11 -5.78 18.92
CA GLY A 32 -36.98 -6.30 19.70
C GLY A 32 -36.14 -7.31 18.91
N LEU A 33 -36.78 -8.26 18.21
CA LEU A 33 -36.11 -9.21 17.33
C LEU A 33 -35.47 -8.51 16.12
N TYR A 34 -36.14 -7.52 15.51
CA TYR A 34 -35.60 -6.74 14.40
C TYR A 34 -34.35 -5.94 14.80
N ILE A 35 -34.39 -5.25 15.96
CA ILE A 35 -33.25 -4.54 16.53
C ILE A 35 -32.12 -5.53 16.86
N TYR A 36 -32.45 -6.67 17.49
CA TYR A 36 -31.48 -7.71 17.82
C TYR A 36 -30.75 -8.21 16.58
N VAL A 37 -31.45 -8.63 15.53
CA VAL A 37 -30.86 -9.12 14.27
C VAL A 37 -30.02 -8.03 13.60
N THR A 38 -30.53 -6.79 13.54
CA THR A 38 -29.86 -5.67 12.87
C THR A 38 -28.58 -5.25 13.60
N TYR A 39 -28.56 -5.32 14.94
CA TYR A 39 -27.44 -4.89 15.77
C TYR A 39 -26.39 -5.99 15.99
N LYS A 40 -26.82 -7.22 16.35
CA LYS A 40 -25.89 -8.35 16.58
C LYS A 40 -25.28 -8.91 15.30
N LYS A 41 -26.00 -8.84 14.16
CA LYS A 41 -25.61 -9.45 12.87
C LYS A 41 -24.94 -10.81 13.05
N PRO A 42 -25.60 -11.79 13.70
CA PRO A 42 -24.98 -13.06 14.00
C PRO A 42 -24.59 -13.78 12.70
N ASP A 43 -23.37 -14.30 12.63
CA ASP A 43 -22.91 -15.15 11.52
C ASP A 43 -23.61 -16.52 11.64
N VAL A 44 -24.73 -16.70 10.94
CA VAL A 44 -25.53 -17.94 10.97
C VAL A 44 -25.50 -18.63 9.61
N ASN A 45 -25.19 -19.93 9.61
CA ASN A 45 -24.89 -20.73 8.41
C ASN A 45 -26.12 -21.14 7.56
N TRP A 46 -27.26 -20.42 7.64
CA TRP A 46 -28.54 -20.78 7.00
C TRP A 46 -28.61 -20.54 5.47
N GLY A 47 -27.50 -20.67 4.76
CA GLY A 47 -27.42 -20.44 3.31
C GLY A 47 -27.32 -18.97 2.91
N SER A 48 -26.93 -18.74 1.66
CA SER A 48 -26.30 -17.50 1.20
C SER A 48 -27.25 -16.32 0.92
N SER A 49 -28.51 -16.32 1.38
CA SER A 49 -29.52 -15.32 0.97
C SER A 49 -29.10 -13.86 1.19
N THR A 50 -28.49 -13.54 2.33
CA THR A 50 -27.96 -12.19 2.63
C THR A 50 -26.67 -11.87 1.87
N GLN A 51 -25.84 -12.87 1.61
CA GLN A 51 -24.59 -12.76 0.83
C GLN A 51 -24.90 -12.52 -0.65
N ALA A 52 -25.87 -13.25 -1.21
CA ALA A 52 -26.36 -13.09 -2.57
C ALA A 52 -26.96 -11.69 -2.80
N LEU A 53 -27.78 -11.20 -1.86
CA LEU A 53 -28.28 -9.82 -1.89
C LEU A 53 -27.14 -8.80 -1.82
N THR A 54 -26.11 -9.04 -0.99
CA THR A 54 -24.94 -8.17 -0.89
C THR A 54 -24.16 -8.11 -2.21
N TYR A 55 -23.98 -9.25 -2.88
CA TYR A 55 -23.36 -9.33 -4.21
C TYR A 55 -24.17 -8.58 -5.27
N LEU A 56 -25.49 -8.81 -5.35
CA LEU A 56 -26.38 -8.14 -6.29
C LEU A 56 -26.38 -6.61 -6.10
N ASN A 57 -26.42 -6.14 -4.85
CA ASN A 57 -26.30 -4.72 -4.52
C ASN A 57 -24.95 -4.16 -4.98
N ALA A 58 -23.83 -4.83 -4.67
CA ALA A 58 -22.50 -4.39 -5.07
C ALA A 58 -22.34 -4.32 -6.60
N LEU A 59 -22.87 -5.30 -7.33
CA LEU A 59 -22.88 -5.33 -8.79
C LEU A 59 -23.72 -4.18 -9.35
N GLN A 60 -24.96 -4.00 -8.87
CA GLN A 60 -25.85 -2.94 -9.36
C GLN A 60 -25.29 -1.54 -9.07
N HIS A 61 -24.68 -1.32 -7.91
CA HIS A 61 -24.00 -0.06 -7.59
C HIS A 61 -22.77 0.18 -8.48
N SER A 62 -21.98 -0.86 -8.77
CA SER A 62 -20.80 -0.76 -9.65
C SER A 62 -21.20 -0.43 -11.10
N ILE A 63 -22.26 -1.05 -11.61
CA ILE A 63 -22.80 -0.75 -12.96
C ILE A 63 -23.36 0.68 -13.01
N ARG A 64 -24.12 1.12 -12.00
CA ARG A 64 -24.62 2.50 -11.93
C ARG A 64 -23.49 3.53 -11.90
N LEU A 65 -22.40 3.24 -11.19
CA LEU A 65 -21.22 4.12 -11.14
C LEU A 65 -20.58 4.28 -12.53
N SER A 66 -20.56 3.22 -13.36
CA SER A 66 -20.05 3.29 -14.73
C SER A 66 -20.82 4.26 -15.64
N GLY A 67 -22.10 4.53 -15.36
CA GLY A 67 -22.91 5.52 -16.08
C GLY A 67 -22.71 6.97 -15.62
N VAL A 68 -21.85 7.24 -14.63
CA VAL A 68 -21.57 8.61 -14.16
C VAL A 68 -20.42 9.21 -14.96
N GLU A 69 -20.58 10.49 -15.35
CA GLU A 69 -19.57 11.26 -16.06
C GLU A 69 -18.36 11.60 -15.18
N ASP A 70 -17.18 11.64 -15.79
CA ASP A 70 -15.95 12.07 -15.11
C ASP A 70 -15.97 13.59 -14.94
N HIS A 71 -16.05 14.04 -13.69
CA HIS A 71 -15.90 15.45 -13.35
C HIS A 71 -14.78 15.61 -12.32
N VAL A 72 -13.94 16.64 -12.44
CA VAL A 72 -12.75 16.81 -11.58
C VAL A 72 -13.10 16.91 -10.09
N LYS A 73 -14.25 17.53 -9.72
CA LYS A 73 -14.78 17.53 -8.33
C LYS A 73 -15.00 16.11 -7.76
N ASN A 74 -15.19 15.11 -8.62
CA ASN A 74 -15.35 13.71 -8.28
C ASN A 74 -14.03 12.93 -8.28
N PHE A 75 -12.89 13.55 -8.62
CA PHE A 75 -11.60 12.89 -8.55
C PHE A 75 -11.32 12.39 -7.14
N ARG A 76 -10.86 11.13 -7.04
CA ARG A 76 -10.40 10.50 -5.81
C ARG A 76 -9.09 9.76 -6.12
N PRO A 77 -8.08 9.79 -5.23
CA PRO A 77 -6.92 8.93 -5.40
C PRO A 77 -7.35 7.47 -5.23
N GLN A 78 -7.30 6.72 -6.32
CA GLN A 78 -7.55 5.28 -6.36
C GLN A 78 -6.18 4.60 -6.46
N CYS A 79 -5.67 4.11 -5.34
CA CYS A 79 -4.26 3.70 -5.24
C CYS A 79 -4.07 2.21 -5.46
N LEU A 80 -3.26 1.85 -6.45
CA LEU A 80 -2.60 0.55 -6.55
C LEU A 80 -1.27 0.64 -5.81
N ILE A 81 -1.08 -0.16 -4.77
CA ILE A 81 0.10 -0.13 -3.91
C ILE A 81 0.91 -1.40 -4.12
N MET A 82 2.18 -1.29 -4.52
CA MET A 82 3.09 -2.42 -4.63
C MET A 82 3.64 -2.80 -3.25
N THR A 83 2.79 -3.37 -2.40
CA THR A 83 3.16 -3.81 -1.05
C THR A 83 4.00 -5.07 -1.05
N GLY A 84 3.84 -5.92 -2.06
CA GLY A 84 4.16 -7.34 -1.88
C GLY A 84 3.16 -7.97 -0.90
N ALA A 85 3.61 -8.95 -0.11
CA ALA A 85 2.84 -9.47 1.02
C ALA A 85 2.43 -8.33 1.98
N PRO A 86 1.12 -8.09 2.24
CA PRO A 86 0.66 -6.89 2.97
C PRO A 86 1.17 -6.73 4.42
N ASN A 87 1.62 -7.83 5.03
CA ASN A 87 2.31 -7.84 6.31
C ASN A 87 3.76 -7.31 6.20
N ALA A 88 4.48 -7.58 5.11
CA ALA A 88 5.90 -7.26 4.94
C ALA A 88 6.24 -5.77 4.91
N ARG A 89 5.27 -4.90 4.57
CA ARG A 89 5.48 -3.43 4.44
C ARG A 89 4.36 -2.62 5.11
N PRO A 90 4.18 -2.71 6.43
CA PRO A 90 3.00 -2.15 7.10
C PRO A 90 3.00 -0.62 7.10
N ALA A 91 4.17 0.04 7.16
CA ALA A 91 4.24 1.51 7.07
C ALA A 91 3.68 2.04 5.76
N LEU A 92 4.02 1.43 4.62
CA LEU A 92 3.51 1.79 3.30
C LEU A 92 1.97 1.67 3.29
N LEU A 93 1.47 0.53 3.78
CA LEU A 93 0.04 0.23 3.86
C LEU A 93 -0.72 1.24 4.74
N HIS A 94 -0.20 1.56 5.93
CA HIS A 94 -0.85 2.48 6.86
C HIS A 94 -0.82 3.94 6.41
N LEU A 95 0.26 4.37 5.75
CA LEU A 95 0.38 5.71 5.21
C LEU A 95 -0.58 5.94 4.04
N VAL A 96 -0.65 5.02 3.07
CA VAL A 96 -1.60 5.14 1.96
C VAL A 96 -3.05 5.04 2.45
N HIS A 97 -3.32 4.13 3.38
CA HIS A 97 -4.65 4.06 4.01
C HIS A 97 -5.04 5.37 4.71
N ALA A 98 -4.10 6.17 5.20
CA ALA A 98 -4.43 7.45 5.82
C ALA A 98 -5.11 8.40 4.82
N PHE A 99 -4.63 8.55 3.59
CA PHE A 99 -5.28 9.45 2.62
C PHE A 99 -6.43 8.80 1.82
N THR A 100 -6.42 7.48 1.58
CA THR A 100 -7.50 6.80 0.83
C THR A 100 -8.74 6.47 1.67
N LYS A 101 -8.62 6.32 3.00
CA LYS A 101 -9.73 5.82 3.86
C LYS A 101 -11.03 6.63 3.73
N ASN A 102 -12.08 5.93 3.30
CA ASN A 102 -13.43 6.44 3.02
C ASN A 102 -13.49 7.50 1.90
N VAL A 103 -12.44 7.64 1.10
CA VAL A 103 -12.32 8.67 0.05
C VAL A 103 -12.10 8.03 -1.32
N GLY A 104 -11.20 7.03 -1.41
CA GLY A 104 -10.86 6.35 -2.66
C GLY A 104 -10.62 4.86 -2.48
N LEU A 105 -10.44 4.18 -3.61
CA LEU A 105 -10.10 2.76 -3.69
C LEU A 105 -8.63 2.54 -3.27
N MET A 106 -8.37 1.38 -2.67
CA MET A 106 -7.03 0.94 -2.27
C MET A 106 -6.87 -0.53 -2.63
N ILE A 107 -5.93 -0.84 -3.52
CA ILE A 107 -5.58 -2.19 -3.95
C ILE A 107 -4.13 -2.47 -3.54
N CYS A 108 -3.90 -3.58 -2.85
CA CYS A 108 -2.57 -4.07 -2.48
C CYS A 108 -2.13 -5.08 -3.54
N GLY A 109 -1.23 -4.65 -4.43
CA GLY A 109 -0.63 -5.48 -5.46
C GLY A 109 0.53 -6.32 -4.91
N HIS A 110 0.54 -7.60 -5.27
CA HIS A 110 1.64 -8.52 -4.97
C HIS A 110 2.01 -9.30 -6.23
N VAL A 111 3.25 -9.16 -6.69
CA VAL A 111 3.79 -9.92 -7.83
C VAL A 111 4.57 -11.12 -7.29
N HIS A 112 4.06 -12.32 -7.54
CA HIS A 112 4.75 -13.58 -7.25
C HIS A 112 5.70 -13.93 -8.41
N MET A 113 6.99 -13.69 -8.19
CA MET A 113 8.09 -14.04 -9.09
C MET A 113 8.49 -15.51 -8.88
N GLY A 114 9.03 -16.17 -9.92
CA GLY A 114 9.51 -17.55 -9.85
C GLY A 114 8.60 -18.58 -10.55
N PRO A 115 8.82 -19.89 -10.32
CA PRO A 115 8.20 -20.94 -11.13
C PRO A 115 6.67 -20.96 -11.08
N ARG A 116 6.02 -20.75 -12.24
CA ARG A 116 4.55 -20.65 -12.41
C ARG A 116 3.73 -21.68 -11.62
N ARG A 117 4.16 -22.94 -11.58
CA ARG A 117 3.44 -24.03 -10.89
C ARG A 117 3.38 -23.85 -9.38
N GLN A 118 4.41 -23.29 -8.76
CA GLN A 118 4.46 -22.98 -7.33
C GLN A 118 3.68 -21.69 -7.07
N ALA A 119 4.00 -20.63 -7.80
CA ALA A 119 3.37 -19.31 -7.69
C ALA A 119 1.83 -19.37 -7.79
N MET A 120 1.27 -20.15 -8.73
CA MET A 120 -0.18 -20.29 -8.87
C MET A 120 -0.86 -20.98 -7.67
N LYS A 121 -0.18 -21.93 -7.02
CA LYS A 121 -0.70 -22.61 -5.82
C LYS A 121 -0.70 -21.65 -4.63
N GLU A 122 0.41 -20.93 -4.44
CA GLU A 122 0.56 -19.90 -3.40
C GLU A 122 -0.48 -18.80 -3.56
N LEU A 123 -0.61 -18.23 -4.77
CA LEU A 123 -1.53 -17.15 -5.12
C LEU A 123 -2.97 -17.44 -4.70
N SER A 124 -3.47 -18.66 -4.93
CA SER A 124 -4.82 -19.08 -4.51
C SER A 124 -4.99 -19.13 -2.98
N THR A 125 -3.94 -19.51 -2.25
CA THR A 125 -3.94 -19.63 -0.79
C THR A 125 -3.81 -18.26 -0.13
N ASP A 126 -2.87 -17.46 -0.64
CA ASP A 126 -2.53 -16.14 -0.16
C ASP A 126 -3.64 -15.11 -0.42
N LEU A 127 -4.41 -15.26 -1.50
CA LEU A 127 -5.60 -14.45 -1.77
C LEU A 127 -6.55 -14.43 -0.56
N ALA A 128 -6.95 -15.62 -0.09
CA ALA A 128 -7.83 -15.73 1.06
C ALA A 128 -7.13 -15.37 2.39
N LYS A 129 -5.84 -15.68 2.53
CA LYS A 129 -5.04 -15.40 3.75
C LYS A 129 -4.89 -13.89 3.98
N TYR A 130 -4.37 -13.15 3.01
CA TYR A 130 -4.09 -11.73 3.15
C TYR A 130 -5.34 -10.86 3.11
N GLN A 131 -6.38 -11.23 2.36
CA GLN A 131 -7.67 -10.53 2.43
C GLN A 131 -8.28 -10.61 3.84
N ARG A 132 -8.21 -11.78 4.51
CA ARG A 132 -8.62 -11.94 5.91
C ARG A 132 -7.74 -11.10 6.87
N TRP A 133 -6.42 -11.06 6.64
CA TRP A 133 -5.50 -10.24 7.44
C TRP A 133 -5.80 -8.74 7.34
N LEU A 134 -6.08 -8.22 6.13
CA LEU A 134 -6.48 -6.83 5.91
C LEU A 134 -7.77 -6.47 6.66
N ILE A 135 -8.78 -7.35 6.58
CA ILE A 135 -10.06 -7.20 7.29
C ILE A 135 -9.85 -7.20 8.81
N LYS A 136 -9.08 -8.15 9.35
CA LYS A 136 -8.73 -8.25 10.78
C LYS A 136 -8.08 -6.95 11.29
N ASN A 137 -7.17 -6.39 10.49
CA ASN A 137 -6.45 -5.15 10.81
C ASN A 137 -7.25 -3.87 10.49
N LYS A 138 -8.54 -3.98 10.15
CA LYS A 138 -9.47 -2.88 9.84
C LYS A 138 -9.00 -2.00 8.67
N MET A 139 -8.25 -2.59 7.74
CA MET A 139 -7.75 -1.96 6.53
C MET A 139 -8.78 -2.08 5.41
N LYS A 140 -9.26 -0.94 4.91
CA LYS A 140 -10.19 -0.90 3.78
C LYS A 140 -9.40 -0.97 2.47
N ALA A 141 -8.96 -2.17 2.13
CA ALA A 141 -8.23 -2.46 0.90
C ALA A 141 -8.61 -3.83 0.34
N PHE A 142 -8.42 -4.00 -0.97
CA PHE A 142 -8.49 -5.28 -1.67
C PHE A 142 -7.07 -5.80 -1.90
N TYR A 143 -6.86 -7.11 -1.82
CA TYR A 143 -5.61 -7.76 -2.19
C TYR A 143 -5.71 -8.32 -3.61
N ALA A 144 -4.73 -7.99 -4.45
CA ALA A 144 -4.65 -8.40 -5.86
C ALA A 144 -3.27 -9.03 -6.14
N PRO A 145 -3.16 -10.35 -6.01
CA PRO A 145 -1.94 -11.06 -6.38
C PRO A 145 -1.92 -11.36 -7.89
N VAL A 146 -0.75 -11.26 -8.49
CA VAL A 146 -0.46 -11.68 -9.87
C VAL A 146 0.82 -12.50 -9.90
N HIS A 147 0.98 -13.33 -10.93
CA HIS A 147 2.22 -14.01 -11.22
C HIS A 147 2.80 -13.45 -12.52
N ALA A 148 4.08 -13.10 -12.48
CA ALA A 148 4.88 -12.63 -13.60
C ALA A 148 6.34 -13.09 -13.39
N GLU A 149 7.17 -12.98 -14.42
CA GLU A 149 8.60 -13.23 -14.30
C GLU A 149 9.27 -12.07 -13.57
N ASP A 150 9.02 -10.84 -14.04
CA ASP A 150 9.54 -9.60 -13.47
C ASP A 150 8.51 -8.72 -12.73
N LEU A 151 9.02 -7.81 -11.89
CA LEU A 151 8.20 -6.80 -11.19
C LEU A 151 7.45 -5.89 -12.15
N ARG A 152 8.08 -5.55 -13.28
CA ARG A 152 7.56 -4.62 -14.29
C ARG A 152 6.29 -5.17 -14.92
N ASP A 153 6.35 -6.38 -15.46
CA ASP A 153 5.24 -7.06 -16.14
C ASP A 153 4.07 -7.30 -15.19
N GLY A 154 4.35 -7.79 -13.98
CA GLY A 154 3.32 -7.93 -12.95
C GLY A 154 2.68 -6.59 -12.57
N GLY A 155 3.46 -5.52 -12.55
CA GLY A 155 2.97 -4.15 -12.39
C GLY A 155 2.08 -3.70 -13.56
N GLN A 156 2.47 -3.97 -14.81
CA GLN A 156 1.66 -3.65 -15.99
C GLN A 156 0.32 -4.39 -15.99
N TYR A 157 0.30 -5.70 -15.67
CA TYR A 157 -0.94 -6.48 -15.54
C TYR A 157 -1.89 -5.85 -14.51
N LEU A 158 -1.37 -5.42 -13.36
CA LEU A 158 -2.17 -4.75 -12.33
C LEU A 158 -2.63 -3.34 -12.77
N MET A 159 -1.80 -2.56 -13.47
CA MET A 159 -2.20 -1.22 -13.94
C MET A 159 -3.25 -1.27 -15.07
N GLN A 160 -3.26 -2.32 -15.89
CA GLN A 160 -4.19 -2.44 -17.01
C GLN A 160 -5.48 -3.19 -16.63
N ALA A 161 -5.40 -4.22 -15.78
CA ALA A 161 -6.52 -5.13 -15.51
C ALA A 161 -7.10 -5.07 -14.09
N ALA A 162 -6.51 -4.32 -13.14
CA ALA A 162 -7.07 -4.24 -11.78
C ALA A 162 -8.28 -3.29 -11.71
N GLY A 163 -9.34 -3.75 -11.03
CA GLY A 163 -10.56 -2.98 -10.77
C GLY A 163 -11.78 -3.47 -11.55
N LEU A 164 -12.88 -2.73 -11.43
CA LEU A 164 -14.14 -3.02 -12.13
C LEU A 164 -14.85 -1.73 -12.53
N GLY A 165 -15.03 -1.51 -13.83
CA GLY A 165 -15.64 -0.29 -14.37
C GLY A 165 -14.88 0.98 -13.91
N ARG A 166 -15.58 1.89 -13.22
CA ARG A 166 -15.00 3.12 -12.64
C ARG A 166 -14.19 2.89 -11.36
N MET A 167 -14.33 1.73 -10.71
CA MET A 167 -13.56 1.34 -9.53
C MET A 167 -12.21 0.74 -9.96
N ARG A 168 -11.36 1.56 -10.60
CA ARG A 168 -10.03 1.20 -11.10
C ARG A 168 -8.96 2.13 -10.51
N PRO A 169 -7.73 1.65 -10.26
CA PRO A 169 -6.68 2.52 -9.78
C PRO A 169 -6.34 3.60 -10.82
N ASN A 170 -5.83 4.73 -10.33
CA ASN A 170 -5.34 5.87 -11.12
C ASN A 170 -4.00 6.42 -10.60
N THR A 171 -3.51 5.87 -9.48
CA THR A 171 -2.27 6.25 -8.83
C THR A 171 -1.50 5.00 -8.45
N LEU A 172 -0.30 4.82 -8.99
CA LEU A 172 0.64 3.78 -8.59
C LEU A 172 1.43 4.28 -7.36
N VAL A 173 1.48 3.47 -6.31
CA VAL A 173 2.23 3.75 -5.09
C VAL A 173 3.26 2.66 -4.84
N VAL A 174 4.53 3.06 -4.72
CA VAL A 174 5.67 2.15 -4.55
C VAL A 174 6.52 2.55 -3.36
N GLY A 175 7.19 1.58 -2.74
CA GLY A 175 8.29 1.84 -1.81
C GLY A 175 9.58 2.13 -2.56
N PHE A 176 10.43 3.01 -2.01
CA PHE A 176 11.77 3.30 -2.55
C PHE A 176 12.73 2.11 -2.40
N LYS A 177 13.40 1.68 -3.49
CA LYS A 177 14.38 0.58 -3.48
C LYS A 177 15.71 1.02 -2.84
N LYS A 178 15.81 0.96 -1.50
CA LYS A 178 17.01 1.39 -0.74
C LYS A 178 18.30 0.61 -1.07
N ASN A 179 18.18 -0.66 -1.44
CA ASN A 179 19.31 -1.56 -1.74
C ASN A 179 19.76 -1.54 -3.22
N TRP A 180 19.40 -0.51 -3.99
CA TRP A 180 19.68 -0.43 -5.43
C TRP A 180 21.17 -0.51 -5.81
N ARG A 181 22.07 -0.08 -4.92
CA ARG A 181 23.54 -0.15 -5.12
C ARG A 181 24.16 -1.53 -4.84
N GLN A 182 23.41 -2.45 -4.24
CA GLN A 182 23.89 -3.78 -3.82
C GLN A 182 23.27 -4.93 -4.64
N GLY A 183 22.19 -4.66 -5.36
CA GLY A 183 21.51 -5.64 -6.22
C GLY A 183 21.95 -5.54 -7.67
N ASP A 184 21.35 -6.37 -8.52
CA ASP A 184 21.48 -6.32 -9.97
C ASP A 184 20.95 -4.98 -10.51
N MET A 185 21.62 -4.38 -11.50
CA MET A 185 21.15 -3.16 -12.17
C MET A 185 19.90 -3.39 -13.01
N ARG A 186 19.65 -4.63 -13.46
CA ARG A 186 18.41 -5.00 -14.17
C ARG A 186 17.17 -4.83 -13.27
N ASP A 187 17.29 -5.03 -11.96
CA ASP A 187 16.22 -4.67 -11.00
C ASP A 187 15.95 -3.15 -10.97
N VAL A 188 17.00 -2.34 -11.14
CA VAL A 188 16.89 -0.87 -11.10
C VAL A 188 16.23 -0.39 -12.39
N GLU A 189 16.61 -0.96 -13.53
CA GLU A 189 15.96 -0.70 -14.80
C GLU A 189 14.47 -1.11 -14.78
N THR A 190 14.12 -2.32 -14.34
CA THR A 190 12.71 -2.75 -14.25
C THR A 190 11.89 -1.86 -13.30
N TYR A 191 12.49 -1.42 -12.19
CA TYR A 191 11.87 -0.50 -11.23
C TYR A 191 11.64 0.92 -11.79
N ILE A 192 12.60 1.48 -12.53
CA ILE A 192 12.46 2.79 -13.19
C ILE A 192 11.51 2.71 -14.39
N ASN A 193 11.61 1.67 -15.21
CA ASN A 193 10.72 1.49 -16.35
C ASN A 193 9.25 1.28 -15.93
N LEU A 194 8.98 0.67 -14.76
CA LEU A 194 7.65 0.63 -14.17
C LEU A 194 7.05 2.03 -13.94
N PHE A 195 7.87 3.06 -13.63
CA PHE A 195 7.38 4.44 -13.49
C PHE A 195 7.06 5.05 -14.84
N HIS A 196 7.88 4.78 -15.86
CA HIS A 196 7.61 5.22 -17.23
C HIS A 196 6.33 4.60 -17.77
N ASP A 197 6.15 3.28 -17.63
CA ASP A 197 4.93 2.60 -18.05
C ASP A 197 3.69 3.12 -17.30
N ALA A 198 3.81 3.50 -16.02
CA ALA A 198 2.74 4.16 -15.27
C ALA A 198 2.40 5.55 -15.84
N PHE A 199 3.39 6.36 -16.21
CA PHE A 199 3.13 7.65 -16.88
C PHE A 199 2.53 7.48 -18.27
N ASP A 200 2.95 6.46 -19.02
CA ASP A 200 2.42 6.13 -20.36
C ASP A 200 0.92 5.75 -20.29
N ILE A 201 0.49 5.06 -19.21
CA ILE A 201 -0.92 4.70 -18.93
C ILE A 201 -1.68 5.86 -18.22
N GLN A 202 -1.08 7.06 -18.11
CA GLN A 202 -1.66 8.24 -17.44
C GLN A 202 -2.01 8.03 -15.96
N TYR A 203 -1.23 7.22 -15.24
CA TYR A 203 -1.31 7.12 -13.78
C TYR A 203 -0.50 8.22 -13.10
N GLY A 204 -0.95 8.65 -11.92
CA GLY A 204 -0.08 9.32 -10.97
C GLY A 204 0.92 8.33 -10.36
N VAL A 205 2.13 8.79 -10.00
CA VAL A 205 3.15 7.97 -9.33
C VAL A 205 3.49 8.58 -7.98
N VAL A 206 3.52 7.74 -6.94
CA VAL A 206 3.92 8.10 -5.58
C VAL A 206 5.00 7.14 -5.09
N VAL A 207 6.21 7.65 -4.86
CA VAL A 207 7.33 6.90 -4.30
C VAL A 207 7.50 7.27 -2.83
N ILE A 208 7.41 6.30 -1.93
CA ILE A 208 7.49 6.50 -0.48
C ILE A 208 8.86 6.00 0.02
N ARG A 209 9.63 6.87 0.68
CA ARG A 209 10.91 6.54 1.30
C ARG A 209 10.86 6.79 2.81
N LEU A 210 11.38 5.81 3.56
CA LEU A 210 11.73 5.95 4.98
C LEU A 210 13.25 5.82 5.14
N LYS A 211 13.81 6.41 6.20
CA LYS A 211 15.24 6.37 6.49
C LYS A 211 15.77 4.93 6.69
N GLU A 212 15.10 4.14 7.52
CA GLU A 212 15.54 2.78 7.86
C GLU A 212 15.23 1.77 6.75
N GLY A 213 14.02 1.83 6.19
CA GLY A 213 13.54 0.91 5.15
C GLY A 213 12.02 0.76 5.23
N LEU A 214 11.46 -0.12 4.40
CA LEU A 214 10.03 -0.44 4.39
C LEU A 214 9.73 -1.92 4.62
N ASP A 215 10.71 -2.80 4.40
CA ASP A 215 10.56 -4.25 4.42
C ASP A 215 10.94 -4.83 5.78
N ILE A 216 10.05 -5.64 6.37
CA ILE A 216 10.27 -6.34 7.63
C ILE A 216 10.12 -7.86 7.49
N SER A 217 10.13 -8.39 6.27
CA SER A 217 9.93 -9.83 5.99
C SER A 217 10.89 -10.74 6.77
N HIS A 218 12.15 -10.33 6.99
CA HIS A 218 13.13 -11.11 7.76
C HIS A 218 12.83 -11.21 9.27
N LEU A 219 11.98 -10.34 9.82
CA LEU A 219 11.64 -10.28 11.25
C LEU A 219 10.34 -11.04 11.59
N GLN A 220 9.51 -11.34 10.60
CA GLN A 220 8.16 -11.89 10.83
C GLN A 220 8.14 -13.31 11.41
N GLY A 221 9.20 -14.08 11.21
CA GLY A 221 9.35 -15.41 11.83
C GLY A 221 9.34 -15.38 13.37
N GLN A 222 9.68 -14.23 13.99
CA GLN A 222 9.58 -14.03 15.44
C GLN A 222 8.23 -13.47 15.88
N GLU A 223 7.52 -12.72 15.04
CA GLU A 223 6.26 -12.06 15.40
C GLU A 223 5.06 -13.03 15.44
N GLU A 224 5.06 -14.08 14.59
CA GLU A 224 4.08 -15.18 14.70
C GLU A 224 4.29 -16.01 15.99
N LEU A 225 5.52 -16.16 16.48
CA LEU A 225 5.82 -16.82 17.75
C LEU A 225 5.37 -15.99 18.96
N LEU A 226 5.55 -14.67 18.92
CA LEU A 226 5.11 -13.76 20.00
C LEU A 226 3.59 -13.63 20.06
N SER A 227 2.92 -13.44 18.92
CA SER A 227 1.44 -13.37 18.85
C SER A 227 0.74 -14.69 19.17
N SER A 228 1.47 -15.80 19.21
CA SER A 228 0.99 -17.10 19.70
C SER A 228 0.94 -17.20 21.23
N GLN A 229 1.69 -16.37 21.96
CA GLN A 229 1.75 -16.42 23.44
C GLN A 229 0.66 -15.57 24.13
N GLU A 230 0.06 -14.59 23.45
CA GLU A 230 -0.96 -13.69 24.05
C GLU A 230 -2.42 -14.22 23.98
N LYS A 231 -2.65 -15.48 23.60
CA LYS A 231 -4.01 -16.05 23.53
C LYS A 231 -4.39 -16.90 24.74
N SER A 232 -5.26 -16.35 25.58
CA SER A 232 -6.09 -17.07 26.55
C SER A 232 -7.08 -18.04 25.83
N PRO A 233 -7.68 -19.02 26.54
CA PRO A 233 -7.96 -20.32 25.93
C PRO A 233 -9.29 -20.46 25.17
N CYS A 234 -9.23 -21.34 24.17
CA CYS A 234 -10.29 -22.21 23.64
C CYS A 234 -11.53 -21.58 22.96
N THR A 235 -11.53 -21.63 21.63
CA THR A 235 -12.50 -22.46 20.90
C THR A 235 -11.76 -23.20 19.78
N LYS A 236 -11.94 -24.53 19.68
CA LYS A 236 -11.31 -25.35 18.64
C LYS A 236 -12.13 -25.26 17.36
N ASP A 237 -11.66 -24.48 16.38
CA ASP A 237 -12.20 -24.57 15.01
C ASP A 237 -11.76 -25.89 14.39
N VAL A 238 -12.74 -26.78 14.16
CA VAL A 238 -12.53 -28.05 13.45
C VAL A 238 -12.30 -27.73 11.98
N ILE A 239 -11.09 -28.01 11.48
CA ILE A 239 -10.78 -27.94 10.05
C ILE A 239 -11.52 -29.09 9.36
N VAL A 240 -12.68 -28.79 8.77
CA VAL A 240 -13.40 -29.72 7.89
C VAL A 240 -12.60 -29.86 6.60
N LYS A 241 -11.85 -30.96 6.50
CA LYS A 241 -11.14 -31.33 5.30
C LYS A 241 -12.13 -31.97 4.32
N VAL A 242 -12.60 -31.19 3.34
CA VAL A 242 -13.50 -31.67 2.28
C VAL A 242 -12.66 -32.38 1.22
N ASP A 243 -12.41 -33.67 1.43
CA ASP A 243 -11.77 -34.53 0.42
C ASP A 243 -12.81 -34.89 -0.66
N TYR A 244 -12.58 -34.45 -1.90
CA TYR A 244 -13.41 -34.79 -3.06
C TYR A 244 -13.17 -36.24 -3.51
N SER A 245 -13.93 -37.18 -2.96
CA SER A 245 -13.97 -38.55 -3.49
C SER A 245 -14.78 -38.60 -4.80
N LYS A 246 -14.06 -38.70 -5.93
CA LYS A 246 -14.68 -39.15 -7.18
C LYS A 246 -15.12 -40.60 -7.00
N LYS A 247 -16.43 -40.88 -7.13
CA LYS A 247 -16.91 -42.23 -7.37
C LYS A 247 -16.50 -42.68 -8.76
N ALA A 248 -15.90 -43.86 -8.84
CA ALA A 248 -15.87 -44.71 -10.03
C ALA A 248 -16.07 -46.14 -9.55
N GLU A 249 -17.07 -46.82 -10.08
CA GLU A 249 -17.39 -48.21 -9.77
C GLU A 249 -16.66 -49.13 -10.73
N THR A 250 -15.90 -50.11 -10.23
CA THR A 250 -15.74 -51.42 -10.90
C THR A 250 -15.32 -52.46 -9.88
N ASP A 251 -16.06 -53.56 -9.77
CA ASP A 251 -15.67 -54.77 -9.03
C ASP A 251 -14.56 -55.54 -9.75
N THR A 252 -13.77 -56.36 -9.02
CA THR A 252 -13.45 -57.78 -9.32
C THR A 252 -12.48 -58.39 -8.28
N SER A 253 -13.05 -59.11 -7.31
CA SER A 253 -12.62 -60.37 -6.65
C SER A 253 -11.15 -60.80 -6.38
N ILE A 254 -10.91 -61.21 -5.11
CA ILE A 254 -10.16 -62.40 -4.60
C ILE A 254 -8.59 -62.39 -4.55
N ALA A 255 -8.02 -62.46 -3.32
CA ALA A 255 -7.25 -63.62 -2.79
C ALA A 255 -6.61 -63.43 -1.38
N PHE A 256 -6.97 -64.32 -0.44
CA PHE A 256 -6.20 -64.92 0.69
C PHE A 256 -5.22 -64.14 1.60
N ALA A 257 -5.70 -63.82 2.83
CA ALA A 257 -5.29 -64.31 4.19
C ALA A 257 -3.93 -65.02 4.44
N PRO A 258 -3.47 -65.22 5.70
CA PRO A 258 -4.04 -64.83 7.03
C PRO A 258 -3.09 -63.81 7.74
N SER A 259 -2.95 -63.63 9.07
CA SER A 259 -3.44 -64.27 10.31
C SER A 259 -3.53 -63.27 11.49
N SER A 260 -3.71 -63.73 12.74
CA SER A 260 -3.92 -62.92 13.95
C SER A 260 -3.51 -63.63 15.26
N SER A 261 -3.23 -62.86 16.31
CA SER A 261 -3.32 -63.22 17.75
C SER A 261 -3.64 -61.92 18.52
N GLU A 262 -4.80 -61.75 19.18
CA GLU A 262 -5.31 -62.37 20.43
C GLU A 262 -4.50 -62.01 21.69
N ARG A 263 -5.08 -61.66 22.86
CA ARG A 263 -6.46 -61.29 23.29
C ARG A 263 -6.41 -60.74 24.75
N THR A 264 -7.40 -59.91 25.16
CA THR A 264 -7.98 -59.70 26.53
C THR A 264 -7.09 -59.32 27.75
N HIS A 265 -7.42 -58.26 28.53
CA HIS A 265 -8.16 -58.24 29.84
C HIS A 265 -7.62 -59.24 30.89
N GLU A 266 -7.46 -58.94 32.20
CA GLU A 266 -7.75 -57.78 33.07
C GLU A 266 -6.92 -57.95 34.38
N ASP A 267 -6.65 -56.89 35.16
CA ASP A 267 -6.53 -56.93 36.64
C ASP A 267 -6.06 -55.57 37.22
N GLU A 268 -6.73 -55.08 38.27
CA GLU A 268 -6.27 -53.98 39.14
C GLU A 268 -5.41 -54.54 40.28
N ASP A 269 -4.29 -53.88 40.63
CA ASP A 269 -4.21 -52.96 41.79
C ASP A 269 -2.74 -52.71 42.22
N GLY A 270 -2.43 -51.52 42.76
CA GLY A 270 -1.23 -51.30 43.58
C GLY A 270 -0.09 -50.36 43.09
N LYS A 271 -0.13 -49.11 43.60
CA LYS A 271 1.01 -48.30 44.09
C LYS A 271 2.01 -47.60 43.12
N THR A 272 1.74 -46.30 42.95
CA THR A 272 2.68 -45.14 43.00
C THR A 272 3.68 -44.89 41.85
N PRO A 273 4.12 -43.62 41.64
CA PRO A 273 4.20 -43.08 40.28
C PRO A 273 5.61 -42.90 39.70
N THR A 274 5.74 -43.11 38.40
CA THR A 274 6.91 -42.72 37.61
C THR A 274 6.54 -41.63 36.62
N GLN A 275 6.98 -40.39 36.86
CA GLN A 275 6.84 -39.30 35.88
C GLN A 275 7.77 -39.56 34.68
N PRO A 276 7.30 -39.44 33.43
CA PRO A 276 8.20 -39.45 32.28
C PRO A 276 9.00 -38.13 32.23
N LEU A 277 10.31 -38.23 32.02
CA LEU A 277 11.22 -37.08 31.96
C LEU A 277 10.79 -36.08 30.86
N LEU A 278 10.34 -34.90 31.27
CA LEU A 278 10.41 -33.70 30.45
C LEU A 278 11.88 -33.38 30.19
N LYS A 279 12.35 -33.63 28.96
CA LYS A 279 13.55 -32.97 28.44
C LYS A 279 13.28 -31.47 28.41
N LYS A 280 13.78 -30.79 29.44
CA LYS A 280 13.80 -29.34 29.56
C LYS A 280 14.87 -28.81 28.59
N ASP A 281 14.51 -28.71 27.32
CA ASP A 281 15.33 -27.95 26.37
C ASP A 281 15.48 -26.53 26.92
N SER A 282 16.74 -26.13 27.07
CA SER A 282 17.11 -24.87 27.68
C SER A 282 16.52 -23.72 26.88
N LYS A 283 15.74 -22.85 27.55
CA LYS A 283 15.40 -21.53 27.02
C LYS A 283 16.67 -20.86 26.54
N SER A 284 16.85 -20.71 25.24
CA SER A 284 17.73 -19.68 24.73
C SER A 284 17.18 -18.34 25.20
N PRO A 285 17.99 -17.46 25.83
CA PRO A 285 17.55 -16.09 26.01
C PRO A 285 17.34 -15.51 24.61
N SER A 286 16.23 -14.82 24.42
CA SER A 286 16.02 -14.00 23.23
C SER A 286 17.22 -13.07 23.06
N SER A 287 18.02 -13.30 22.02
CA SER A 287 19.08 -12.36 21.67
C SER A 287 18.43 -10.99 21.48
N PRO A 288 18.97 -9.91 22.09
CA PRO A 288 18.42 -8.59 21.86
C PRO A 288 18.49 -8.31 20.36
N LEU A 289 17.36 -7.91 19.78
CA LEU A 289 17.29 -7.52 18.37
C LEU A 289 18.37 -6.48 18.08
N ASN A 290 18.97 -6.56 16.90
CA ASN A 290 19.94 -5.56 16.47
C ASN A 290 19.27 -4.18 16.51
N LEU A 291 20.02 -3.14 16.92
CA LEU A 291 19.51 -1.78 17.03
C LEU A 291 18.93 -1.27 15.70
N ALA A 292 19.43 -1.76 14.56
CA ALA A 292 18.88 -1.51 13.24
C ALA A 292 17.47 -2.12 13.05
N ASP A 293 17.27 -3.38 13.43
CA ASP A 293 15.99 -4.08 13.32
C ASP A 293 14.94 -3.48 14.26
N GLN A 294 15.34 -3.08 15.47
CA GLN A 294 14.44 -2.38 16.40
C GLN A 294 13.97 -1.03 15.83
N ARG A 295 14.89 -0.21 15.28
CA ARG A 295 14.56 1.05 14.60
C ARG A 295 13.66 0.84 13.39
N LEU A 296 13.88 -0.24 12.64
CA LEU A 296 13.07 -0.61 11.49
C LEU A 296 11.64 -1.02 11.90
N LEU A 297 11.46 -1.80 12.97
CA LEU A 297 10.15 -2.13 13.53
C LEU A 297 9.41 -0.88 14.03
N ASP A 298 10.09 0.03 14.74
CA ASP A 298 9.51 1.30 15.19
C ASP A 298 9.10 2.19 14.00
N ALA A 299 9.96 2.30 12.97
CA ALA A 299 9.63 3.00 11.73
C ALA A 299 8.49 2.33 10.96
N SER A 300 8.34 1.00 11.04
CA SER A 300 7.25 0.26 10.39
C SER A 300 5.88 0.56 11.02
N THR A 301 5.84 0.82 12.34
CA THR A 301 4.60 1.09 13.10
C THR A 301 4.30 2.58 13.30
N GLN A 302 5.20 3.50 12.90
CA GLN A 302 5.06 4.94 13.20
C GLN A 302 3.71 5.55 12.77
N PHE A 303 3.17 5.18 11.60
CA PHE A 303 1.89 5.69 11.08
C PHE A 303 0.65 5.00 11.70
N GLN A 304 0.85 3.96 12.51
CA GLN A 304 -0.20 3.42 13.37
C GLN A 304 -0.51 4.39 14.52
N LYS A 305 0.52 5.02 15.09
CA LYS A 305 0.45 5.95 16.22
C LYS A 305 -0.10 7.33 15.80
N LYS A 306 -0.60 8.13 16.76
CA LYS A 306 -1.07 9.50 16.51
C LYS A 306 0.14 10.42 16.34
N GLN A 307 0.09 11.33 15.37
CA GLN A 307 1.25 12.09 14.90
C GLN A 307 1.55 13.37 15.70
N GLY A 308 0.61 13.79 16.57
CA GLY A 308 0.78 14.95 17.44
C GLY A 308 0.66 16.29 16.70
N LYS A 309 1.13 17.37 17.35
CA LYS A 309 1.26 18.70 16.74
C LYS A 309 2.60 18.76 16.03
N SER A 310 2.59 18.65 14.70
CA SER A 310 3.80 18.72 13.87
C SER A 310 3.46 19.23 12.46
N ASN A 311 4.48 19.41 11.63
CA ASN A 311 4.33 19.95 10.28
C ASN A 311 4.32 18.84 9.22
N ILE A 312 3.46 19.03 8.21
CA ILE A 312 3.50 18.34 6.92
C ILE A 312 4.01 19.37 5.93
N ASP A 313 5.21 19.14 5.40
CA ASP A 313 5.87 20.09 4.50
C ASP A 313 5.63 19.70 3.05
N VAL A 314 5.12 20.63 2.24
CA VAL A 314 4.70 20.38 0.86
C VAL A 314 5.55 21.19 -0.09
N TRP A 315 6.42 20.51 -0.83
CA TRP A 315 7.37 21.08 -1.78
C TRP A 315 6.78 21.02 -3.20
N TRP A 316 6.01 22.05 -3.54
CA TRP A 316 5.34 22.19 -4.83
C TRP A 316 6.28 22.91 -5.82
N LEU A 317 7.03 22.13 -6.59
CA LEU A 317 8.07 22.62 -7.49
C LEU A 317 7.68 22.57 -8.97
N PHE A 318 6.63 21.81 -9.29
CA PHE A 318 6.09 21.64 -10.63
C PHE A 318 4.57 21.47 -10.51
N ASP A 319 3.81 22.00 -11.47
CA ASP A 319 2.39 21.69 -11.58
C ASP A 319 2.24 20.22 -12.03
N ASP A 320 1.60 19.43 -11.18
CA ASP A 320 1.35 18.00 -11.36
C ASP A 320 -0.15 17.69 -11.46
N GLY A 321 -0.98 18.70 -11.72
CA GLY A 321 -2.44 18.62 -11.65
C GLY A 321 -3.01 18.79 -10.24
N GLY A 322 -2.14 18.93 -9.22
CA GLY A 322 -2.51 19.21 -7.83
C GLY A 322 -2.53 17.99 -6.91
N LEU A 323 -2.04 16.82 -7.34
CA LEU A 323 -2.03 15.61 -6.51
C LEU A 323 -1.08 15.77 -5.31
N THR A 324 0.06 16.44 -5.52
CA THR A 324 0.98 16.89 -4.45
C THR A 324 0.31 17.70 -3.33
N LEU A 325 -0.71 18.51 -3.64
CA LEU A 325 -1.46 19.31 -2.66
C LEU A 325 -2.65 18.53 -2.05
N LEU A 326 -3.30 17.68 -2.85
CA LEU A 326 -4.45 16.88 -2.43
C LEU A 326 -4.09 15.84 -1.35
N ILE A 327 -2.93 15.18 -1.46
CA ILE A 327 -2.51 14.15 -0.50
C ILE A 327 -2.33 14.72 0.94
N PRO A 328 -1.56 15.80 1.17
CA PRO A 328 -1.47 16.49 2.47
C PRO A 328 -2.83 16.89 3.05
N TYR A 329 -3.72 17.47 2.23
CA TYR A 329 -5.07 17.81 2.66
C TYR A 329 -5.87 16.58 3.10
N LEU A 330 -5.86 15.50 2.32
CA LEU A 330 -6.55 14.27 2.69
C LEU A 330 -5.98 13.62 3.96
N LEU A 331 -4.68 13.76 4.23
CA LEU A 331 -4.08 13.35 5.50
C LEU A 331 -4.67 14.14 6.67
N THR A 332 -4.65 15.48 6.64
CA THR A 332 -5.13 16.31 7.77
C THR A 332 -6.61 16.08 8.12
N THR A 333 -7.45 15.67 7.17
CA THR A 333 -8.84 15.26 7.46
C THR A 333 -8.98 14.07 8.44
N LYS A 334 -7.90 13.32 8.72
CA LYS A 334 -7.96 12.11 9.57
C LYS A 334 -7.56 12.38 11.01
N LYS A 335 -8.24 11.71 11.95
CA LYS A 335 -8.01 11.77 13.41
C LYS A 335 -6.54 11.60 13.88
N LYS A 336 -5.67 10.95 13.10
CA LYS A 336 -4.23 10.80 13.43
C LYS A 336 -3.37 12.02 13.10
N TRP A 337 -3.79 12.80 12.11
CA TRP A 337 -3.07 13.92 11.49
C TRP A 337 -3.77 15.28 11.66
N LYS A 338 -4.98 15.31 12.24
CA LYS A 338 -5.81 16.52 12.42
C LYS A 338 -5.16 17.67 13.20
N ASP A 339 -4.12 17.36 13.99
CA ASP A 339 -3.39 18.36 14.79
C ASP A 339 -2.09 18.82 14.08
N CYS A 340 -1.82 18.29 12.87
CA CYS A 340 -0.68 18.66 12.04
C CYS A 340 -1.00 19.88 11.16
N LYS A 341 0.01 20.72 10.93
CA LYS A 341 -0.09 21.93 10.10
C LYS A 341 0.58 21.71 8.75
N ILE A 342 -0.04 22.22 7.67
CA ILE A 342 0.59 22.21 6.34
C ILE A 342 1.49 23.44 6.20
N ARG A 343 2.74 23.27 5.79
CA ARG A 343 3.64 24.35 5.31
C ARG A 343 3.90 24.13 3.83
N VAL A 344 3.82 25.18 3.02
CA VAL A 344 3.98 25.06 1.56
C VAL A 344 5.24 25.77 1.11
N PHE A 345 6.11 25.04 0.42
CA PHE A 345 7.35 25.53 -0.15
C PHE A 345 7.19 25.56 -1.68
N ILE A 346 7.39 26.73 -2.28
CA ILE A 346 7.32 26.91 -3.74
C ILE A 346 8.63 27.46 -4.29
N GLY A 347 8.98 27.08 -5.52
CA GLY A 347 10.09 27.71 -6.25
C GLY A 347 9.63 28.99 -6.93
N GLY A 348 10.33 30.10 -6.68
CA GLY A 348 10.01 31.40 -7.26
C GLY A 348 11.23 32.17 -7.76
N LYS A 349 11.01 33.34 -8.37
CA LYS A 349 12.12 34.27 -8.68
C LYS A 349 12.27 35.24 -7.53
N ILE A 350 13.52 35.54 -7.15
CA ILE A 350 13.82 36.39 -5.98
C ILE A 350 13.16 37.78 -6.08
N ASN A 351 13.04 38.34 -7.29
CA ASN A 351 12.38 39.62 -7.56
C ASN A 351 10.84 39.60 -7.48
N ARG A 352 10.19 38.43 -7.30
CA ARG A 352 8.72 38.26 -7.33
C ARG A 352 8.15 37.50 -6.12
N ILE A 353 8.94 37.26 -5.07
CA ILE A 353 8.56 36.50 -3.87
C ILE A 353 7.16 36.86 -3.35
N ASP A 354 6.86 38.15 -3.13
CA ASP A 354 5.56 38.57 -2.59
C ASP A 354 4.39 38.43 -3.57
N HIS A 355 4.64 38.38 -4.87
CA HIS A 355 3.62 38.12 -5.86
C HIS A 355 3.31 36.62 -5.90
N ASP A 356 4.35 35.79 -6.00
CA ASP A 356 4.24 34.33 -6.09
C ASP A 356 3.61 33.76 -4.80
N ARG A 357 3.99 34.29 -3.63
CA ARG A 357 3.39 33.98 -2.32
C ARG A 357 1.89 34.29 -2.27
N ARG A 358 1.46 35.47 -2.76
CA ARG A 358 0.05 35.88 -2.79
C ARG A 358 -0.78 35.09 -3.80
N ALA A 359 -0.20 34.79 -4.97
CA ALA A 359 -0.83 33.91 -5.96
C ALA A 359 -1.08 32.51 -5.37
N MET A 360 -0.08 31.93 -4.69
CA MET A 360 -0.21 30.62 -4.04
C MET A 360 -1.21 30.64 -2.88
N ALA A 361 -1.20 31.66 -2.02
CA ALA A 361 -2.20 31.83 -0.97
C ALA A 361 -3.63 31.87 -1.52
N THR A 362 -3.82 32.59 -2.64
CA THR A 362 -5.12 32.68 -3.34
C THR A 362 -5.55 31.32 -3.90
N LEU A 363 -4.61 30.56 -4.48
CA LEU A 363 -4.86 29.21 -5.01
C LEU A 363 -5.24 28.22 -3.90
N LEU A 364 -4.50 28.18 -2.78
CA LEU A 364 -4.80 27.31 -1.65
C LEU A 364 -6.13 27.67 -0.97
N SER A 365 -6.43 28.96 -0.83
CA SER A 365 -7.72 29.45 -0.34
C SER A 365 -8.89 29.00 -1.24
N LYS A 366 -8.75 29.11 -2.56
CA LYS A 366 -9.74 28.62 -3.53
C LYS A 366 -9.97 27.10 -3.43
N PHE A 367 -8.95 26.32 -3.07
CA PHE A 367 -9.06 24.89 -2.82
C PHE A 367 -9.48 24.52 -1.38
N ARG A 368 -9.68 25.52 -0.50
CA ARG A 368 -10.00 25.35 0.92
C ARG A 368 -8.99 24.46 1.67
N ILE A 369 -7.72 24.59 1.31
CA ILE A 369 -6.61 23.92 1.98
C ILE A 369 -6.04 24.90 3.01
N ASP A 370 -6.32 24.65 4.29
CA ASP A 370 -5.73 25.41 5.39
C ASP A 370 -4.22 25.16 5.45
N PHE A 371 -3.44 26.23 5.38
CA PHE A 371 -1.98 26.23 5.51
C PHE A 371 -1.55 27.14 6.66
N SER A 372 -0.37 26.88 7.19
CA SER A 372 0.23 27.65 8.28
C SER A 372 1.22 28.70 7.78
N ASP A 373 1.94 28.41 6.70
CA ASP A 373 2.89 29.34 6.07
C ASP A 373 3.16 28.96 4.60
N ILE A 374 3.61 29.94 3.81
CA ILE A 374 4.05 29.77 2.41
C ILE A 374 5.44 30.40 2.23
N MET A 375 6.43 29.53 2.04
CA MET A 375 7.82 29.88 1.82
C MET A 375 8.15 29.87 0.32
N VAL A 376 8.72 30.96 -0.20
CA VAL A 376 9.16 31.06 -1.59
C VAL A 376 10.69 30.97 -1.63
N LEU A 377 11.21 29.94 -2.27
CA LEU A 377 12.64 29.68 -2.38
C LEU A 377 13.16 30.21 -3.71
N GLY A 378 14.08 31.19 -3.64
CA GLY A 378 14.70 31.84 -4.81
C GLY A 378 16.00 31.18 -5.28
N ASP A 379 16.55 30.26 -4.48
CA ASP A 379 17.91 29.73 -4.56
C ASP A 379 17.97 28.22 -4.91
N ILE A 380 16.85 27.64 -5.36
CA ILE A 380 16.78 26.24 -5.82
C ILE A 380 17.77 25.94 -6.97
N ASN A 381 18.09 26.95 -7.78
CA ASN A 381 18.99 26.83 -8.93
C ASN A 381 20.42 27.34 -8.65
N THR A 382 20.78 27.69 -7.40
CA THR A 382 22.17 28.03 -7.07
C THR A 382 23.04 26.79 -7.07
N LYS A 383 24.35 26.95 -7.32
CA LYS A 383 25.30 25.84 -7.28
C LYS A 383 25.32 25.20 -5.88
N PRO A 384 25.16 23.87 -5.74
CA PRO A 384 25.22 23.18 -4.45
C PRO A 384 26.64 23.19 -3.84
N LYS A 385 26.73 22.79 -2.57
CA LYS A 385 27.99 22.73 -1.81
C LYS A 385 28.94 21.70 -2.45
N LYS A 386 30.23 22.04 -2.53
CA LYS A 386 31.26 21.20 -3.19
C LYS A 386 31.32 19.77 -2.62
N GLU A 387 31.17 19.63 -1.31
CA GLU A 387 31.12 18.34 -0.60
C GLU A 387 29.99 17.44 -1.11
N ASN A 388 28.79 17.99 -1.32
CA ASN A 388 27.64 17.22 -1.81
C ASN A 388 27.74 16.91 -3.31
N ILE A 389 28.48 17.71 -4.09
CA ILE A 389 28.83 17.39 -5.47
C ILE A 389 29.79 16.20 -5.50
N ALA A 390 30.90 16.25 -4.75
CA ALA A 390 31.86 15.16 -4.68
C ALA A 390 31.23 13.85 -4.19
N ALA A 391 30.37 13.90 -3.16
CA ALA A 391 29.63 12.75 -2.66
C ALA A 391 28.55 12.22 -3.62
N PHE A 392 28.15 13.00 -4.63
CA PHE A 392 27.30 12.52 -5.73
C PHE A 392 28.14 11.86 -6.82
N GLU A 393 29.27 12.47 -7.19
CA GLU A 393 30.23 11.93 -8.17
C GLU A 393 30.76 10.56 -7.71
N GLU A 394 31.21 10.43 -6.45
CA GLU A 394 31.60 9.15 -5.82
C GLU A 394 30.48 8.09 -5.86
N MET A 395 29.22 8.52 -5.72
CA MET A 395 28.06 7.61 -5.70
C MET A 395 27.69 7.06 -7.09
N ILE A 396 27.93 7.83 -8.16
CA ILE A 396 27.62 7.42 -9.53
C ILE A 396 28.77 6.69 -10.23
N GLU A 397 30.00 6.86 -9.75
CA GLU A 397 31.22 6.35 -10.39
C GLU A 397 31.17 4.85 -10.77
N PRO A 398 30.65 3.92 -9.96
CA PRO A 398 30.54 2.50 -10.33
C PRO A 398 29.58 2.20 -11.51
N PHE A 399 28.76 3.18 -11.89
CA PHE A 399 27.69 3.06 -12.90
C PHE A 399 27.97 3.88 -14.16
N ARG A 400 29.11 4.58 -14.24
CA ARG A 400 29.55 5.31 -15.44
C ARG A 400 30.18 4.36 -16.45
N LEU A 401 30.05 4.70 -17.73
CA LEU A 401 30.69 3.98 -18.82
C LEU A 401 32.10 4.46 -19.14
N HIS A 402 32.43 5.73 -18.85
CA HIS A 402 33.68 6.39 -19.28
C HIS A 402 33.91 6.19 -20.78
N GLU A 403 33.06 6.84 -21.57
CA GLU A 403 33.01 6.68 -23.03
C GLU A 403 34.18 7.39 -23.72
N ASP A 404 34.54 8.58 -23.24
CA ASP A 404 35.61 9.42 -23.81
C ASP A 404 37.01 8.77 -23.71
N ASP A 405 37.18 7.82 -22.79
CA ASP A 405 38.41 7.05 -22.58
C ASP A 405 38.52 5.80 -23.49
N LYS A 406 37.51 5.54 -24.35
CA LYS A 406 37.36 4.30 -25.13
C LYS A 406 37.20 4.55 -26.62
N GLU A 407 37.50 3.54 -27.43
CA GLU A 407 37.21 3.55 -28.86
C GLU A 407 35.70 3.50 -29.13
N GLN A 408 35.23 4.29 -30.12
CA GLN A 408 33.82 4.49 -30.42
C GLN A 408 33.04 3.18 -30.61
N GLU A 409 33.57 2.22 -31.38
CA GLU A 409 32.92 0.92 -31.60
C GLU A 409 32.76 0.08 -30.32
N VAL A 410 33.67 0.25 -29.35
CA VAL A 410 33.63 -0.45 -28.06
C VAL A 410 32.63 0.25 -27.14
N ALA A 411 32.62 1.59 -27.12
CA ALA A 411 31.65 2.37 -26.37
C ALA A 411 30.21 2.10 -26.84
N ASP A 412 29.97 2.04 -28.15
CA ASP A 412 28.62 1.81 -28.69
C ASP A 412 28.12 0.38 -28.43
N LYS A 413 28.99 -0.64 -28.50
CA LYS A 413 28.64 -2.01 -28.06
C LYS A 413 28.29 -2.07 -26.57
N MET A 414 29.06 -1.38 -25.71
CA MET A 414 28.75 -1.32 -24.27
C MET A 414 27.43 -0.61 -23.96
N LYS A 415 27.01 0.36 -24.79
CA LYS A 415 25.70 1.02 -24.68
C LYS A 415 24.54 0.10 -25.08
N GLU A 416 24.75 -0.77 -26.07
CA GLU A 416 23.77 -1.79 -26.47
C GLU A 416 23.65 -2.90 -25.43
N ASP A 417 24.77 -3.34 -24.84
CA ASP A 417 24.81 -4.39 -23.81
C ASP A 417 24.28 -3.93 -22.44
N GLU A 418 24.59 -2.70 -22.00
CA GLU A 418 24.25 -2.15 -20.68
C GLU A 418 23.57 -0.76 -20.73
N PRO A 419 22.39 -0.62 -21.37
CA PRO A 419 21.71 0.67 -21.58
C PRO A 419 21.25 1.38 -20.29
N TRP A 420 21.33 0.71 -19.14
CA TRP A 420 21.04 1.28 -17.82
C TRP A 420 22.17 2.16 -17.25
N ARG A 421 23.40 2.06 -17.77
CA ARG A 421 24.56 2.82 -17.28
C ARG A 421 24.55 4.29 -17.72
N ILE A 422 25.35 5.09 -17.02
CA ILE A 422 25.44 6.54 -17.19
C ILE A 422 26.51 6.88 -18.24
N THR A 423 26.12 7.65 -19.25
CA THR A 423 27.05 8.15 -20.28
C THR A 423 27.57 9.54 -19.90
N ASP A 424 28.77 9.90 -20.36
CA ASP A 424 29.39 11.17 -19.96
C ASP A 424 28.71 12.38 -20.63
N ASN A 425 28.27 12.22 -21.88
CA ASN A 425 27.40 13.16 -22.59
C ASN A 425 26.06 13.38 -21.84
N GLU A 426 25.43 12.33 -21.33
CA GLU A 426 24.22 12.47 -20.50
C GLU A 426 24.51 13.28 -19.22
N LEU A 427 25.61 12.98 -18.53
CA LEU A 427 25.99 13.64 -17.30
C LEU A 427 26.28 15.14 -17.51
N GLU A 428 26.92 15.52 -18.61
CA GLU A 428 27.12 16.91 -18.99
C GLU A 428 25.81 17.60 -19.37
N LEU A 429 25.01 17.00 -20.26
CA LEU A 429 23.73 17.55 -20.73
C LEU A 429 22.76 17.84 -19.58
N TYR A 430 22.71 16.97 -18.56
CA TYR A 430 21.82 17.13 -17.40
C TYR A 430 22.50 17.70 -16.14
N LYS A 431 23.75 18.18 -16.22
CA LYS A 431 24.52 18.75 -15.09
C LYS A 431 23.73 19.74 -14.24
N THR A 432 23.03 20.69 -14.86
CA THR A 432 22.17 21.68 -14.18
C THR A 432 21.01 21.03 -13.41
N LYS A 433 20.44 19.95 -13.94
CA LYS A 433 19.33 19.20 -13.34
C LYS A 433 19.80 18.32 -12.19
N THR A 434 20.97 17.70 -12.32
CA THR A 434 21.70 16.99 -11.25
C THR A 434 21.98 17.95 -10.08
N TYR A 435 22.61 19.10 -10.35
CA TYR A 435 22.90 20.12 -9.33
C TYR A 435 21.63 20.63 -8.63
N ARG A 436 20.51 20.77 -9.35
CA ARG A 436 19.22 21.11 -8.75
C ARG A 436 18.72 20.04 -7.76
N GLN A 437 18.89 18.74 -8.03
CA GLN A 437 18.49 17.71 -7.06
C GLN A 437 19.34 17.75 -5.78
N ILE A 438 20.65 17.96 -5.94
CA ILE A 438 21.59 18.08 -4.82
C ILE A 438 21.24 19.33 -3.98
N ARG A 439 21.03 20.49 -4.63
CA ARG A 439 20.64 21.74 -3.94
C ARG A 439 19.29 21.61 -3.23
N LEU A 440 18.34 20.88 -3.83
CA LEU A 440 17.06 20.58 -3.17
C LEU A 440 17.23 19.71 -1.91
N ASN A 441 18.13 18.73 -1.89
CA ASN A 441 18.42 17.96 -0.67
C ASN A 441 18.98 18.83 0.46
N GLU A 442 19.86 19.80 0.13
CA GLU A 442 20.37 20.78 1.09
C GLU A 442 19.22 21.61 1.69
N LEU A 443 18.36 22.17 0.85
CA LEU A 443 17.22 22.99 1.27
C LEU A 443 16.17 22.18 2.07
N LEU A 444 15.95 20.91 1.72
CA LEU A 444 15.10 19.98 2.47
C LEU A 444 15.65 19.72 3.87
N LYS A 445 16.97 19.57 4.02
CA LYS A 445 17.63 19.44 5.33
C LYS A 445 17.56 20.74 6.12
N GLU A 446 17.76 21.89 5.48
CA GLU A 446 17.74 23.21 6.11
C GLU A 446 16.33 23.60 6.62
N HIS A 447 15.24 23.26 5.91
CA HIS A 447 13.88 23.69 6.28
C HIS A 447 12.94 22.59 6.83
N SER A 448 13.16 21.32 6.47
CA SER A 448 12.20 20.22 6.71
C SER A 448 12.74 19.07 7.58
N SER A 449 13.92 19.20 8.19
CA SER A 449 14.51 18.15 9.07
C SER A 449 13.62 17.70 10.24
N THR A 450 12.70 18.56 10.71
CA THR A 450 11.79 18.26 11.84
C THR A 450 10.35 17.95 11.41
N ALA A 451 10.07 17.85 10.10
CA ALA A 451 8.74 17.52 9.60
C ALA A 451 8.38 16.06 9.88
N ASN A 452 7.09 15.77 10.15
CA ASN A 452 6.63 14.37 10.26
C ASN A 452 6.57 13.70 8.89
N ILE A 453 6.18 14.44 7.86
CA ILE A 453 6.13 14.01 6.47
C ILE A 453 6.53 15.18 5.57
N ILE A 454 7.31 14.85 4.54
CA ILE A 454 7.59 15.72 3.40
C ILE A 454 6.82 15.16 2.19
N VAL A 455 6.04 15.99 1.51
CA VAL A 455 5.40 15.66 0.21
C VAL A 455 6.01 16.56 -0.85
N MET A 456 6.61 15.98 -1.88
CA MET A 456 7.41 16.72 -2.86
C MET A 456 7.10 16.30 -4.30
N SER A 457 7.14 17.23 -5.24
CA SER A 457 7.07 16.90 -6.67
C SER A 457 8.19 15.95 -7.09
N LEU A 458 7.85 14.74 -7.56
CA LEU A 458 8.79 13.76 -8.12
C LEU A 458 9.47 14.34 -9.38
N PRO A 459 10.82 14.40 -9.47
CA PRO A 459 11.50 14.88 -10.67
C PRO A 459 11.22 13.98 -11.87
N VAL A 460 11.20 14.55 -13.08
CA VAL A 460 10.81 13.82 -14.30
C VAL A 460 12.02 13.52 -15.17
N ALA A 461 12.30 12.25 -15.41
CA ALA A 461 13.09 11.79 -16.55
C ALA A 461 12.18 11.51 -17.76
N ARG A 462 12.69 11.74 -18.99
CA ARG A 462 12.06 11.22 -20.22
C ARG A 462 12.72 9.88 -20.53
N LYS A 463 11.91 8.85 -20.79
CA LYS A 463 12.35 7.51 -21.18
C LYS A 463 13.26 7.59 -22.41
N GLY A 464 14.37 6.86 -22.41
CA GLY A 464 15.38 6.84 -23.49
C GLY A 464 16.25 8.11 -23.60
N ALA A 465 15.91 9.20 -22.92
CA ALA A 465 16.73 10.42 -22.90
C ALA A 465 17.53 10.58 -21.58
N VAL A 466 17.29 9.70 -20.60
CA VAL A 466 17.99 9.61 -19.32
C VAL A 466 18.11 8.12 -18.97
N SER A 467 19.28 7.68 -18.53
CA SER A 467 19.56 6.31 -18.10
C SER A 467 18.86 5.98 -16.77
N SER A 468 18.53 4.69 -16.59
CA SER A 468 17.88 4.22 -15.36
C SER A 468 18.76 4.46 -14.12
N ALA A 469 20.08 4.31 -14.23
CA ALA A 469 21.02 4.58 -13.14
C ALA A 469 21.09 6.08 -12.79
N LEU A 470 21.17 6.99 -13.77
CA LEU A 470 21.22 8.44 -13.46
C LEU A 470 19.92 8.91 -12.81
N TYR A 471 18.77 8.47 -13.33
CA TYR A 471 17.48 8.83 -12.75
C TYR A 471 17.29 8.27 -11.32
N MET A 472 17.69 7.02 -11.06
CA MET A 472 17.68 6.47 -9.70
C MET A 472 18.65 7.23 -8.78
N SER A 473 19.82 7.63 -9.29
CA SER A 473 20.81 8.43 -8.55
C SER A 473 20.27 9.81 -8.18
N TRP A 474 19.48 10.46 -9.05
CA TRP A 474 18.77 11.69 -8.72
C TRP A 474 17.75 11.50 -7.59
N LEU A 475 16.98 10.40 -7.61
CA LEU A 475 16.02 10.11 -6.55
C LEU A 475 16.72 9.81 -5.21
N GLU A 476 17.86 9.11 -5.24
CA GLU A 476 18.71 8.90 -4.06
C GLU A 476 19.23 10.24 -3.52
N ALA A 477 19.89 11.04 -4.36
CA ALA A 477 20.46 12.32 -3.98
C ALA A 477 19.42 13.27 -3.38
N LEU A 478 18.22 13.35 -3.98
CA LEU A 478 17.12 14.19 -3.52
C LEU A 478 16.60 13.77 -2.14
N SER A 479 16.46 12.47 -1.90
CA SER A 479 15.72 11.92 -0.73
C SER A 479 16.59 11.34 0.39
N LYS A 480 17.93 11.46 0.28
CA LYS A 480 18.91 10.98 1.27
C LYS A 480 18.85 11.75 2.60
N ASP A 481 18.84 10.99 3.70
CA ASP A 481 18.89 11.44 5.11
C ASP A 481 17.77 12.40 5.55
N LEU A 482 16.57 12.23 5.00
CA LEU A 482 15.37 13.01 5.36
C LEU A 482 14.39 12.22 6.27
N PRO A 483 13.44 12.93 6.92
CA PRO A 483 12.20 12.33 7.43
C PRO A 483 11.39 11.61 6.33
N PRO A 484 10.30 10.90 6.68
CA PRO A 484 9.45 10.21 5.72
C PRO A 484 9.03 11.12 4.55
N ILE A 485 9.44 10.75 3.33
CA ILE A 485 9.22 11.56 2.12
C ILE A 485 8.39 10.80 1.09
N LEU A 486 7.39 11.50 0.54
CA LEU A 486 6.55 11.05 -0.57
C LEU A 486 6.92 11.89 -1.78
N LEU A 487 7.56 11.28 -2.76
CA LEU A 487 7.78 11.88 -4.08
C LEU A 487 6.54 11.61 -4.94
N VAL A 488 5.76 12.65 -5.23
CA VAL A 488 4.44 12.58 -5.86
C VAL A 488 4.48 13.26 -7.23
N ARG A 489 3.86 12.64 -8.23
CA ARG A 489 3.53 13.28 -9.50
C ARG A 489 2.17 12.79 -9.98
N GLY A 490 1.20 13.69 -10.09
CA GLY A 490 -0.06 13.41 -10.77
C GLY A 490 0.10 13.24 -12.28
N ASN A 491 -0.98 12.82 -12.94
CA ASN A 491 -1.05 12.52 -14.37
C ASN A 491 -1.32 13.77 -15.25
N HIS A 492 -1.04 14.97 -14.74
CA HIS A 492 -1.27 16.27 -15.41
C HIS A 492 -2.74 16.60 -15.69
N GLN A 493 -3.68 15.71 -15.39
CA GLN A 493 -5.10 16.06 -15.29
C GLN A 493 -5.31 16.86 -14.00
N SER A 494 -6.09 17.94 -14.07
CA SER A 494 -6.48 18.68 -12.87
C SER A 494 -7.22 17.73 -11.92
N VAL A 495 -6.78 17.65 -10.66
CA VAL A 495 -7.45 16.91 -9.58
C VAL A 495 -8.09 17.83 -8.54
N LEU A 496 -7.80 19.13 -8.62
CA LEU A 496 -8.38 20.20 -7.83
C LEU A 496 -9.19 21.11 -8.77
N THR A 497 -10.38 21.54 -8.35
CA THR A 497 -11.20 22.50 -9.10
C THR A 497 -11.69 23.61 -8.20
N PHE A 498 -11.95 24.76 -8.83
CA PHE A 498 -12.65 25.85 -8.20
C PHE A 498 -14.11 25.46 -7.93
N TYR A 499 -14.58 25.78 -6.73
CA TYR A 499 -16.01 25.91 -6.49
C TYR A 499 -16.44 27.26 -7.07
N SER A 500 -17.20 27.20 -8.16
CA SER A 500 -18.19 28.19 -8.55
C SER A 500 -19.34 28.17 -7.55
#